data_AF-A0A356TET8-F1
#
_entry.id   AF-A0A356TET8-F1
#
_cell.length_a   1.000
_cell.length_b   1.000
_cell.length_c   1.000
_cell.angle_alpha   90.00
_cell.angle_beta   90.00
_cell.angle_gamma   90.00
#
_symmetry.space_group_name_H-M   'P 1'
#
loop_
_entity.id
_entity.type
_entity.pdbx_description
1 polymer ?
#
loop_
_entity_poly.entity_id
_entity_poly.type
_entity_poly.pdbx_seq_one_letter_code
_entity_poly.pdbx_strand_id
1 'polypeptide(L)'
;MLHGPRAPELERELGALARAAGAEHVSLSHEVDAEQGLLARADTTVADAYLTPLLSAYVGRLEDALPGSALSIMQSSGSLTDAHTFRGRNAVLSGPAGGVVALGWIAARHGVDRAIGFDMGG
;
A
#
# COMPACT_ATOMS: atom_id res chain seq x y z
N MET A 1 8.78 -14.84 8.74
CA MET A 1 8.90 -16.22 9.31
C MET A 1 8.12 -17.24 8.48
N LEU A 2 8.50 -18.53 8.45
CA LEU A 2 7.82 -19.57 7.63
C LEU A 2 6.32 -19.70 7.96
N HIS A 3 5.97 -19.73 9.25
CA HIS A 3 4.59 -19.84 9.74
C HIS A 3 4.00 -18.52 10.24
N GLY A 4 4.57 -17.38 9.83
CA GLY A 4 4.19 -16.04 10.33
C GLY A 4 2.68 -15.79 10.42
N PRO A 5 1.87 -16.11 9.39
CA PRO A 5 0.41 -15.88 9.45
C PRO A 5 -0.33 -16.70 10.52
N ARG A 6 0.23 -17.83 10.97
CA ARG A 6 -0.42 -18.75 11.93
C ARG A 6 0.21 -18.70 13.33
N ALA A 7 1.47 -18.31 13.42
CA ALA A 7 2.24 -18.20 14.65
C ALA A 7 3.10 -16.91 14.59
N PRO A 8 2.47 -15.73 14.77
CA PRO A 8 3.13 -14.43 14.61
C PRO A 8 4.02 -14.03 15.81
N GLU A 9 4.03 -14.81 16.89
CA GLU A 9 4.64 -14.44 18.17
C GLU A 9 6.13 -14.11 18.01
N LEU A 10 6.87 -14.99 17.34
CA LEU A 10 8.29 -14.80 17.07
C LEU A 10 8.56 -13.56 16.20
N GLU A 11 7.69 -13.29 15.22
CA GLU A 11 7.85 -12.14 14.34
C GLU A 11 7.57 -10.82 15.10
N ARG A 12 6.62 -10.82 16.03
CA ARG A 12 6.35 -9.68 16.92
C ARG A 12 7.50 -9.44 17.90
N GLU A 13 8.04 -10.49 18.50
CA GLU A 13 9.19 -10.39 19.43
C GLU A 13 10.42 -9.81 18.72
N LEU A 14 10.77 -10.36 17.55
CA LEU A 14 11.86 -9.81 16.73
C LEU A 14 11.58 -8.37 16.29
N GLY A 15 10.33 -8.06 15.98
CA GLY A 15 9.92 -6.70 15.64
C GLY A 15 10.13 -5.72 16.80
N ALA A 16 9.84 -6.13 18.03
CA ALA A 16 10.07 -5.33 19.22
C ALA A 16 11.57 -5.13 19.47
N LEU A 17 12.38 -6.19 19.33
CA LEU A 17 13.83 -6.12 19.46
C LEU A 17 14.47 -5.21 18.40
N ALA A 18 14.02 -5.29 17.14
CA ALA A 18 14.52 -4.44 16.07
C ALA A 18 14.23 -2.96 16.35
N ARG A 19 13.03 -2.63 16.82
CA ARG A 19 12.69 -1.25 17.24
C ARG A 19 13.52 -0.79 18.44
N ALA A 20 13.71 -1.66 19.44
CA ALA A 20 14.56 -1.36 20.59
C ALA A 20 16.03 -1.15 20.21
N ALA A 21 16.51 -1.81 19.14
CA ALA A 21 17.84 -1.63 18.58
C ALA A 21 17.99 -0.37 17.70
N GLY A 22 16.92 0.42 17.53
CA GLY A 22 16.95 1.70 16.81
C GLY A 22 16.47 1.63 15.35
N ALA A 23 15.82 0.56 14.92
CA ALA A 23 15.20 0.53 13.59
C ALA A 23 14.03 1.53 13.53
N GLU A 24 14.13 2.52 12.65
CA GLU A 24 13.11 3.57 12.47
C GLU A 24 11.79 3.02 11.90
N HIS A 25 11.89 2.01 11.03
CA HIS A 25 10.74 1.33 10.46
C HIS A 25 10.95 -0.19 10.49
N VAL A 26 9.89 -0.91 10.86
CA VAL A 26 9.88 -2.38 10.92
C VAL A 26 8.57 -2.86 10.33
N SER A 27 8.66 -3.64 9.25
CA SER A 27 7.54 -4.34 8.63
C SER A 27 7.51 -5.80 9.08
N LEU A 28 6.39 -6.24 9.65
CA LEU A 28 6.18 -7.63 10.03
C LEU A 28 5.39 -8.35 8.93
N SER A 29 5.94 -9.44 8.41
CA SER A 29 5.37 -10.09 7.22
C SER A 29 3.92 -10.54 7.44
N HIS A 30 3.55 -11.01 8.62
CA HIS A 30 2.18 -11.38 8.96
C HIS A 30 1.18 -10.21 9.01
N GLU A 31 1.67 -8.97 9.17
CA GLU A 31 0.83 -7.75 9.13
C GLU A 31 0.74 -7.21 7.70
N VAL A 32 1.80 -7.41 6.91
CA VAL A 32 1.90 -6.96 5.52
C VAL A 32 1.19 -7.90 4.55
N ASP A 33 1.20 -9.20 4.78
CA ASP A 33 0.38 -10.14 4.02
C ASP A 33 0.18 -11.44 4.82
N ALA A 34 -1.08 -11.87 4.95
CA ALA A 34 -1.42 -13.11 5.63
C ALA A 34 -1.37 -14.34 4.69
N GLU A 35 -0.91 -14.19 3.45
CA GLU A 35 -0.66 -15.30 2.54
C GLU A 35 0.25 -16.37 3.15
N GLN A 36 -0.07 -17.65 2.93
CA GLN A 36 0.71 -18.76 3.47
C GLN A 36 2.07 -18.94 2.76
N GLY A 37 2.16 -18.57 1.48
CA GLY A 37 3.38 -18.71 0.67
C GLY A 37 4.51 -17.81 1.16
N LEU A 38 5.67 -18.40 1.49
CA LEU A 38 6.80 -17.65 2.04
C LEU A 38 7.38 -16.65 1.03
N LEU A 39 7.59 -17.06 -0.22
CA LEU A 39 8.23 -16.22 -1.24
C LEU A 39 7.39 -14.99 -1.59
N ALA A 40 6.12 -15.19 -1.97
CA ALA A 40 5.20 -14.10 -2.29
C ALA A 40 5.00 -13.12 -1.11
N ARG A 41 4.85 -13.64 0.11
CA ARG A 41 4.77 -12.83 1.32
C ARG A 41 6.06 -12.05 1.56
N ALA A 42 7.22 -12.66 1.39
CA ALA A 42 8.51 -11.99 1.55
C ALA A 42 8.69 -10.86 0.54
N ASP A 43 8.38 -11.09 -0.75
CA ASP A 43 8.47 -10.08 -1.80
C ASP A 43 7.60 -8.85 -1.47
N THR A 44 6.34 -9.08 -1.09
CA THR A 44 5.41 -8.02 -0.68
C THR A 44 5.90 -7.29 0.59
N THR A 45 6.45 -8.03 1.56
CA THR A 45 6.98 -7.45 2.81
C THR A 45 8.20 -6.57 2.56
N VAL A 46 9.11 -6.98 1.68
CA VAL A 46 10.29 -6.19 1.32
C VAL A 46 9.87 -4.91 0.59
N ALA A 47 8.92 -4.99 -0.34
CA ALA A 47 8.37 -3.82 -1.01
C ALA A 47 7.70 -2.85 -0.02
N ASP A 48 6.89 -3.35 0.92
CA ASP A 48 6.25 -2.52 1.96
C ASP A 48 7.28 -1.82 2.84
N ALA A 49 8.29 -2.55 3.30
CA ALA A 49 9.34 -2.03 4.17
C ALA A 49 10.18 -0.94 3.51
N TYR A 50 10.43 -1.07 2.21
CA TYR A 50 11.18 -0.09 1.43
C TYR A 50 10.35 1.18 1.15
N LEU A 51 9.10 1.00 0.75
CA LEU A 51 8.26 2.11 0.26
C LEU A 51 7.56 2.88 1.38
N THR A 52 7.11 2.21 2.44
CA THR A 52 6.27 2.84 3.48
C THR A 52 6.92 4.07 4.10
N PRO A 53 8.19 4.06 4.54
CA PRO A 53 8.82 5.25 5.14
C PRO A 53 8.89 6.44 4.17
N LEU A 54 9.20 6.18 2.90
CA LEU A 54 9.29 7.21 1.86
C LEU A 54 7.92 7.85 1.59
N LEU A 55 6.88 7.03 1.54
CA LEU A 55 5.51 7.48 1.33
C LEU A 55 4.99 8.26 2.54
N SER A 56 5.21 7.78 3.77
CA SER A 56 4.82 8.49 4.98
C SER A 56 5.47 9.87 5.06
N ALA A 57 6.76 9.97 4.73
CA ALA A 57 7.46 11.26 4.69
C ALA A 57 6.90 12.19 3.61
N TYR A 58 6.51 11.65 2.45
CA TYR A 58 5.88 12.43 1.39
C TYR A 58 4.49 12.93 1.80
N VAL A 59 3.67 12.07 2.38
CA VAL A 59 2.33 12.41 2.88
C VAL A 59 2.42 13.51 3.93
N GLY A 60 3.32 13.40 4.91
CA GLY A 60 3.49 14.44 5.93
C GLY A 60 3.82 15.81 5.33
N ARG A 61 4.71 15.86 4.32
CA ARG A 61 5.00 17.13 3.61
C ARG A 61 3.78 17.69 2.88
N LEU A 62 2.92 16.82 2.35
CA LEU A 62 1.71 17.25 1.65
C LEU A 62 0.67 17.81 2.62
N GLU A 63 0.55 17.23 3.80
CA GLU A 63 -0.32 17.71 4.90
C GLU A 63 0.14 19.08 5.39
N ASP A 64 1.44 19.24 5.61
CA ASP A 64 2.04 20.52 6.02
C ASP A 64 1.80 21.62 4.97
N ALA A 65 1.80 21.25 3.69
CA ALA A 65 1.55 22.17 2.58
C ALA A 65 0.06 22.50 2.37
N LEU A 66 -0.86 21.67 2.88
CA LEU A 66 -2.31 21.78 2.67
C LEU A 66 -3.08 21.78 4.01
N PRO A 67 -2.80 22.72 4.93
CA PRO A 67 -3.38 22.72 6.25
C PRO A 67 -4.92 22.81 6.20
N GLY A 68 -5.60 21.98 7.00
CA GLY A 68 -7.05 21.92 7.07
C GLY A 68 -7.75 21.14 5.95
N SER A 69 -6.98 20.52 5.05
CA SER A 69 -7.51 19.64 4.00
C SER A 69 -7.55 18.19 4.46
N ALA A 70 -8.56 17.43 4.03
CA ALA A 70 -8.59 15.98 4.19
C ALA A 70 -7.92 15.31 2.98
N LEU A 71 -6.81 14.61 3.22
CA LEU A 71 -6.07 13.92 2.15
C LEU A 71 -6.53 12.48 2.01
N SER A 72 -6.96 12.13 0.80
CA SER A 72 -7.31 10.77 0.40
C SER A 72 -6.38 10.30 -0.71
N ILE A 73 -5.84 9.09 -0.57
CA ILE A 73 -4.88 8.51 -1.50
C ILE A 73 -5.49 7.30 -2.21
N MET A 74 -5.31 7.24 -3.53
CA MET A 74 -5.71 6.10 -4.36
C MET A 74 -4.86 4.88 -4.02
N GLN A 75 -5.50 3.73 -3.86
CA GLN A 75 -4.85 2.44 -3.64
C GLN A 75 -4.86 1.59 -4.91
N SER A 76 -4.02 0.56 -4.95
CA SER A 76 -3.99 -0.44 -6.02
C SER A 76 -5.33 -1.16 -6.24
N SER A 77 -6.19 -1.22 -5.21
CA SER A 77 -7.57 -1.73 -5.29
C SER A 77 -8.53 -0.82 -6.06
N GLY A 78 -8.14 0.42 -6.36
CA GLY A 78 -9.03 1.45 -6.92
C GLY A 78 -9.88 2.19 -5.88
N SER A 79 -9.71 1.92 -4.58
CA SER A 79 -10.36 2.67 -3.50
C SER A 79 -9.49 3.81 -2.99
N LEU A 80 -10.14 4.81 -2.38
CA LEU A 80 -9.47 5.87 -1.63
C LEU A 80 -9.28 5.46 -0.18
N THR A 81 -8.15 5.84 0.41
CA THR A 81 -7.83 5.61 1.81
C THR A 81 -7.32 6.88 2.47
N ASP A 82 -7.43 6.95 3.78
CA ASP A 82 -6.82 8.02 4.57
C ASP A 82 -5.30 7.99 4.43
N ALA A 83 -4.68 9.16 4.28
CA ALA A 83 -3.27 9.29 3.99
C ALA A 83 -2.36 8.66 5.07
N HIS A 84 -2.77 8.63 6.34
CA HIS A 84 -2.01 8.01 7.43
C HIS A 84 -2.08 6.48 7.43
N THR A 85 -3.09 5.91 6.79
CA THR A 85 -3.26 4.45 6.66
C THR A 85 -2.61 3.88 5.40
N PHE A 86 -2.05 4.75 4.55
CA PHE A 86 -1.42 4.36 3.30
C PHE A 86 -0.08 3.65 3.54
N ARG A 87 0.06 2.46 2.95
CA ARG A 87 1.24 1.60 3.09
C ARG A 87 1.85 1.31 1.73
N GLY A 88 3.16 1.02 1.73
CA GLY A 88 3.94 0.73 0.52
C GLY A 88 3.32 -0.36 -0.35
N ARG A 89 2.85 -1.46 0.24
CA ARG A 89 2.21 -2.56 -0.49
C ARG A 89 0.98 -2.12 -1.31
N ASN A 90 0.24 -1.11 -0.81
CA ASN A 90 -0.99 -0.61 -1.44
C ASN A 90 -0.72 0.48 -2.49
N ALA A 91 0.52 1.00 -2.54
CA ALA A 91 0.90 2.08 -3.43
C ALA A 91 1.28 1.59 -4.84
N VAL A 92 1.77 0.36 -4.94
CA VAL A 92 2.20 -0.26 -6.19
C VAL A 92 1.01 -0.32 -7.16
N LEU A 93 1.14 0.33 -8.32
CA LEU A 93 0.08 0.45 -9.35
C LEU A 93 -1.18 1.26 -8.96
N SER A 94 -1.11 2.09 -7.91
CA SER A 94 -2.23 2.97 -7.51
C SER A 94 -2.64 3.99 -8.60
N GLY A 95 -1.69 4.49 -9.40
CA GLY A 95 -1.96 5.43 -10.50
C GLY A 95 -2.86 4.82 -11.60
N PRO A 96 -2.44 3.72 -12.25
CA PRO A 96 -3.27 3.02 -13.24
C PRO A 96 -4.64 2.59 -12.71
N ALA A 97 -4.73 2.20 -11.43
CA ALA A 97 -6.01 1.86 -10.80
C ALA A 97 -7.01 3.02 -10.87
N GLY A 98 -6.57 4.25 -10.64
CA GLY A 98 -7.40 5.44 -10.80
C GLY A 98 -7.92 5.63 -12.23
N GLY A 99 -7.09 5.33 -13.23
CA GLY A 99 -7.49 5.35 -14.65
C GLY A 99 -8.56 4.31 -14.97
N VAL A 100 -8.44 3.09 -14.43
CA VAL A 100 -9.44 2.03 -14.60
C VAL A 100 -10.77 2.40 -13.92
N VAL A 101 -10.72 2.96 -12.71
CA VAL A 101 -11.92 3.45 -12.00
C VAL A 101 -12.63 4.53 -12.81
N ALA A 102 -11.88 5.49 -13.35
CA ALA A 102 -12.43 6.54 -14.19
C ALA A 102 -13.06 5.98 -15.48
N LEU A 103 -12.39 5.04 -16.14
CA LEU A 103 -12.92 4.38 -17.34
C LEU A 103 -14.25 3.67 -17.05
N GLY A 104 -14.32 2.90 -15.96
CA GLY A 104 -15.56 2.22 -15.56
C GLY A 104 -16.71 3.19 -15.31
N TRP A 105 -16.43 4.31 -14.63
CA TRP A 105 -17.42 5.36 -14.40
C TRP A 105 -17.92 6.01 -15.70
N ILE A 106 -17.01 6.33 -16.63
CA ILE A 106 -17.35 6.90 -17.94
C ILE A 106 -18.17 5.91 -18.76
N ALA A 107 -17.72 4.65 -18.87
CA ALA A 107 -18.38 3.61 -19.66
C ALA A 107 -19.84 3.38 -19.20
N ALA A 108 -20.05 3.28 -17.88
CA ALA A 108 -21.39 3.14 -17.30
C ALA A 108 -22.30 4.33 -17.65
N ARG A 109 -21.78 5.56 -17.64
CA ARG A 109 -22.53 6.77 -17.98
C ARG A 109 -22.93 6.84 -19.46
N HIS A 110 -22.23 6.10 -20.33
CA HIS A 110 -22.52 5.98 -21.76
C HIS A 110 -23.23 4.67 -22.14
N GLY A 111 -23.64 3.84 -21.17
CA GLY A 111 -24.30 2.56 -21.44
C GLY A 111 -23.39 1.54 -22.12
N VAL A 112 -22.07 1.61 -21.86
CA VAL A 112 -21.08 0.68 -22.41
C VAL A 112 -20.68 -0.32 -21.32
N ASP A 113 -21.04 -1.58 -21.50
CA ASP A 113 -20.79 -2.64 -20.50
C ASP A 113 -19.34 -3.15 -20.50
N ARG A 114 -18.61 -2.94 -21.60
CA ARG A 114 -17.23 -3.44 -21.77
C ARG A 114 -16.36 -2.38 -22.40
N ALA A 115 -15.34 -1.96 -21.68
CA ALA A 115 -14.37 -0.96 -22.13
C ALA A 115 -12.95 -1.44 -21.86
N ILE A 116 -12.02 -1.06 -22.74
CA ILE A 116 -10.59 -1.30 -22.58
C ILE A 116 -9.91 0.07 -22.54
N GLY A 117 -9.20 0.34 -21.45
CA GLY A 117 -8.41 1.55 -21.29
C GLY A 117 -7.04 1.37 -21.89
N PHE A 118 -6.49 2.43 -22.46
CA PHE A 118 -5.15 2.46 -23.00
C PHE A 118 -4.45 3.70 -22.48
N ASP A 119 -3.47 3.49 -21.60
CA ASP A 119 -2.63 4.52 -21.00
C ASP A 119 -1.19 4.27 -21.44
N MET A 120 -0.61 5.22 -22.19
CA MET A 120 0.78 5.15 -22.64
C MET A 120 1.61 6.20 -21.91
N GLY A 121 2.63 5.73 -21.19
CA GLY A 121 3.70 6.57 -20.65
C GLY A 121 4.72 6.98 -21.72
N GLY A 122 5.61 7.90 -21.34
CA GLY A 122 6.73 8.37 -22.16
C GLY A 122 7.96 7.46 -22.13
#